data_AF-A0A4V5NHM4-F1
#
_entry.id   AF-A0A4V5NHM4-F1
#
_cell.length_a   1.000
_cell.length_b   1.000
_cell.length_c   1.000
_cell.angle_alpha   90.00
_cell.angle_beta   90.00
_cell.angle_gamma   90.00
#
_symmetry.space_group_name_H-M   'P 1'
#
loop_
_entity.id
_entity.type
_entity.pdbx_description
1 polymer ?
#
loop_
_entity_poly.entity_id
_entity_poly.type
_entity_poly.pdbx_seq_one_letter_code
_entity_poly.pdbx_strand_id
1 'polypeptide(L)'
;MSGLISSLLHATNFKNPFLRTLIPSIGLAYGIQAAVAVPSILGQTERYYDLSGSLTYISCTALSLYLPTLRARYAATLTATQPPWPSLLTSLTSKGGVSAWNWRQVVLSAAVTIWAARLGTFLFSRITAEDGRDSRFDSIRVSPPKFFVAFFAQATWVSLCLLPVLAVNSIPATALAALPLVTLTDVLGILLYVGGITFEATADRQKSQWMKEKKEKKHSEDFLTRGLWSKSRHPNYFGESTLWTGIATTAAGVMLSNIGQASMGLSGSAGGRIGALAMAAVSPAFVSFLLLKVSGVPMSETKYDKRYGDRKDYQKWKQETPMFFPKF
;
A
#
# COMPACT_ATOMS: atom_id res chain seq x y z
N MET A 1 19.38 -17.97 17.77
CA MET A 1 18.68 -17.67 16.49
C MET A 1 18.88 -18.85 15.57
N SER A 2 17.81 -19.39 14.98
CA SER A 2 17.82 -20.65 14.21
C SER A 2 18.72 -20.57 12.96
N GLY A 3 19.28 -21.70 12.54
CA GLY A 3 20.11 -21.80 11.33
C GLY A 3 19.43 -21.26 10.07
N LEU A 4 18.09 -21.35 9.99
CA LEU A 4 17.31 -20.80 8.88
C LEU A 4 17.44 -19.28 8.74
N ILE A 5 17.36 -18.53 9.85
CA ILE A 5 17.45 -17.05 9.81
C ILE A 5 18.86 -16.65 9.35
N SER A 6 19.89 -17.32 9.86
CA SER A 6 21.28 -17.10 9.42
C SER A 6 21.44 -17.35 7.92
N SER A 7 20.98 -18.49 7.41
CA SER A 7 21.03 -18.84 5.99
C SER A 7 20.31 -17.81 5.12
N LEU A 8 19.11 -17.37 5.52
CA LEU A 8 18.35 -16.35 4.78
C LEU A 8 19.07 -15.00 4.76
N LEU A 9 19.61 -14.56 5.89
CA LEU A 9 20.38 -13.31 5.97
C LEU A 9 21.63 -13.38 5.08
N HIS A 10 22.35 -14.50 5.06
CA HIS A 10 23.50 -14.70 4.17
C HIS A 10 23.11 -14.74 2.69
N ALA A 11 22.11 -15.54 2.33
CA ALA A 11 21.65 -15.71 0.94
C ALA A 11 21.16 -14.40 0.32
N THR A 12 20.69 -13.46 1.15
CA THR A 12 20.16 -12.16 0.71
C THR A 12 21.08 -10.99 1.04
N ASN A 13 22.36 -11.23 1.34
CA ASN A 13 23.33 -10.19 1.65
C ASN A 13 23.91 -9.51 0.39
N PHE A 14 23.05 -8.90 -0.42
CA PHE A 14 23.44 -8.22 -1.66
C PHE A 14 24.44 -7.09 -1.42
N LYS A 15 25.37 -6.85 -2.35
CA LYS A 15 26.34 -5.74 -2.26
C LYS A 15 25.63 -4.38 -2.19
N ASN A 16 24.62 -4.18 -3.05
CA ASN A 16 23.81 -2.97 -3.06
C ASN A 16 22.88 -2.94 -1.81
N PRO A 17 22.93 -1.89 -0.97
CA PRO A 17 22.13 -1.81 0.27
C PRO A 17 20.62 -1.80 0.04
N PHE A 18 20.17 -1.17 -1.05
CA PHE A 18 18.76 -1.15 -1.42
C PHE A 18 18.24 -2.55 -1.77
N LEU A 19 18.96 -3.30 -2.61
CA LEU A 19 18.61 -4.69 -2.96
C LEU A 19 18.61 -5.63 -1.74
N ARG A 20 19.48 -5.34 -0.76
CA ARG A 20 19.59 -6.09 0.51
C ARG A 20 18.31 -6.04 1.36
N THR A 21 17.46 -5.05 1.13
CA THR A 21 16.15 -4.87 1.79
C THR A 21 15.00 -5.18 0.86
N LEU A 22 15.08 -4.74 -0.40
CA LEU A 22 14.04 -4.92 -1.40
C LEU A 22 13.75 -6.39 -1.70
N ILE A 23 14.78 -7.16 -2.06
CA ILE A 23 14.60 -8.54 -2.54
C ILE A 23 13.98 -9.44 -1.47
N PRO A 24 14.45 -9.44 -0.21
CA PRO A 24 13.80 -10.21 0.87
C PRO A 24 12.34 -9.80 1.10
N SER A 25 12.03 -8.51 0.98
CA SER A 25 10.67 -8.00 1.19
C SER A 25 9.73 -8.44 0.07
N ILE A 26 10.18 -8.42 -1.19
CA ILE A 26 9.43 -8.95 -2.33
C ILE A 26 9.29 -10.48 -2.21
N GLY A 27 10.37 -11.19 -1.85
CA GLY A 27 10.34 -12.63 -1.61
C GLY A 27 9.32 -13.01 -0.53
N LEU A 28 9.24 -12.25 0.56
CA LEU A 28 8.22 -12.42 1.59
C LEU A 28 6.81 -12.22 1.01
N ALA A 29 6.61 -11.25 0.11
CA ALA A 29 5.31 -11.02 -0.51
C ALA A 29 4.82 -12.25 -1.29
N TYR A 30 5.66 -12.81 -2.14
CA TYR A 30 5.33 -14.05 -2.86
C TYR A 30 5.21 -15.25 -1.92
N GLY A 31 6.02 -15.34 -0.87
CA GLY A 31 5.95 -16.40 0.13
C GLY A 31 4.61 -16.43 0.87
N ILE A 32 4.14 -15.26 1.35
CA ILE A 32 2.83 -15.14 2.03
C ILE A 32 1.70 -15.51 1.07
N GLN A 33 1.73 -14.97 -0.17
CA GLN A 33 0.68 -15.24 -1.13
C GLN A 33 0.64 -16.70 -1.57
N ALA A 34 1.79 -17.35 -1.75
CA ALA A 34 1.86 -18.79 -2.01
C ALA A 34 1.32 -19.60 -0.83
N ALA A 35 1.68 -19.24 0.41
CA ALA A 35 1.22 -19.93 1.61
C ALA A 35 -0.31 -19.87 1.80
N VAL A 36 -0.94 -18.73 1.46
CA VAL A 36 -2.41 -18.58 1.52
C VAL A 36 -3.10 -19.17 0.30
N ALA A 37 -2.45 -19.16 -0.88
CA ALA A 37 -3.03 -19.73 -2.10
C ALA A 37 -3.35 -21.22 -1.95
N VAL A 38 -2.48 -22.01 -1.31
CA VAL A 38 -2.67 -23.46 -1.15
C VAL A 38 -4.00 -23.81 -0.47
N PRO A 39 -4.28 -23.38 0.78
CA PRO A 39 -5.56 -23.69 1.42
C PRO A 39 -6.75 -23.03 0.70
N SER A 40 -6.59 -21.84 0.10
CA SER A 40 -7.65 -21.19 -0.68
C SER A 40 -8.03 -21.96 -1.93
N ILE A 41 -7.06 -22.54 -2.64
CA ILE A 41 -7.29 -23.38 -3.83
C ILE A 41 -7.97 -24.68 -3.45
N LEU A 42 -7.49 -25.35 -2.40
CA LEU A 42 -8.08 -26.60 -1.92
C LEU A 42 -9.53 -26.40 -1.44
N GLY A 43 -9.78 -25.30 -0.74
CA GLY A 43 -11.12 -24.94 -0.27
C GLY A 43 -11.97 -24.17 -1.30
N GLN A 44 -11.45 -23.90 -2.49
CA GLN A 44 -12.07 -23.05 -3.53
C GLN A 44 -12.68 -21.76 -2.96
N THR A 45 -11.97 -21.12 -2.03
CA THR A 45 -12.50 -20.00 -1.24
C THR A 45 -11.66 -18.73 -1.40
N GLU A 46 -12.32 -17.64 -1.76
CA GLU A 46 -11.76 -16.29 -1.87
C GLU A 46 -11.70 -15.54 -0.52
N ARG A 47 -12.23 -16.14 0.55
CA ARG A 47 -12.45 -15.49 1.85
C ARG A 47 -11.19 -14.85 2.45
N TYR A 48 -10.02 -15.41 2.15
CA TYR A 48 -8.74 -14.95 2.68
C TYR A 48 -7.92 -14.10 1.70
N TYR A 49 -8.38 -13.91 0.46
CA TYR A 49 -7.62 -13.23 -0.58
C TYR A 49 -7.33 -11.76 -0.22
N ASP A 50 -8.35 -10.97 0.11
CA ASP A 50 -8.14 -9.55 0.45
C ASP A 50 -7.37 -9.39 1.79
N LEU A 51 -7.58 -10.32 2.73
CA LEU A 51 -6.88 -10.34 4.01
C LEU A 51 -5.39 -10.67 3.82
N SER A 52 -5.05 -11.64 2.97
CA SER A 52 -3.66 -11.98 2.66
C SER A 52 -2.92 -10.78 2.08
N GLY A 53 -3.55 -10.02 1.17
CA GLY A 53 -2.97 -8.79 0.63
C GLY A 53 -2.62 -7.78 1.72
N SER A 54 -3.56 -7.54 2.65
CA SER A 54 -3.36 -6.61 3.76
C SER A 54 -2.26 -7.06 4.72
N LEU A 55 -2.25 -8.35 5.07
CA LEU A 55 -1.16 -8.97 5.84
C LEU A 55 0.18 -8.88 5.11
N THR A 56 0.19 -8.99 3.78
CA THR A 56 1.41 -8.86 2.97
C THR A 56 1.96 -7.45 3.05
N TYR A 57 1.11 -6.41 2.89
CA TYR A 57 1.53 -5.02 3.06
C TYR A 57 2.20 -4.78 4.41
N ILE A 58 1.55 -5.23 5.49
CA ILE A 58 2.05 -5.05 6.86
C ILE A 58 3.35 -5.81 7.07
N SER A 59 3.41 -7.07 6.63
CA SER A 59 4.57 -7.95 6.84
C SER A 59 5.79 -7.49 6.06
N CYS A 60 5.63 -7.08 4.80
CA CYS A 60 6.73 -6.55 3.98
C CYS A 60 7.21 -5.19 4.50
N THR A 61 6.29 -4.33 4.96
CA THR A 61 6.65 -3.07 5.60
C THR A 61 7.46 -3.31 6.88
N ALA A 62 6.99 -4.19 7.76
CA ALA A 62 7.68 -4.55 8.99
C ALA A 62 9.06 -5.18 8.69
N LEU A 63 9.12 -6.17 7.79
CA LEU A 63 10.38 -6.79 7.40
C LEU A 63 11.37 -5.73 6.91
N SER A 64 10.96 -4.86 5.98
CA SER A 64 11.86 -3.83 5.44
C SER A 64 12.39 -2.86 6.50
N LEU A 65 11.56 -2.48 7.48
CA LEU A 65 11.91 -1.56 8.55
C LEU A 65 12.88 -2.18 9.58
N TYR A 66 12.71 -3.47 9.88
CA TYR A 66 13.53 -4.17 10.89
C TYR A 66 14.76 -4.87 10.30
N LEU A 67 14.75 -5.21 9.02
CA LEU A 67 15.81 -6.01 8.39
C LEU A 67 17.21 -5.37 8.47
N PRO A 68 17.39 -4.04 8.29
CA PRO A 68 18.70 -3.41 8.52
C PRO A 68 19.23 -3.62 9.94
N THR A 69 18.37 -3.50 10.96
CA THR A 69 18.72 -3.73 12.37
C THR A 69 19.05 -5.19 12.61
N LEU A 70 18.22 -6.12 12.11
CA LEU A 70 18.46 -7.56 12.21
C LEU A 70 19.84 -7.93 11.66
N ARG A 71 20.23 -7.35 10.52
CA ARG A 71 21.55 -7.56 9.91
C ARG A 71 22.68 -6.97 10.75
N ALA A 72 22.52 -5.75 11.25
CA ALA A 72 23.54 -5.12 12.08
C ALA A 72 23.78 -5.93 13.38
N ARG A 73 22.70 -6.39 14.02
CA ARG A 73 22.77 -7.27 15.20
C ARG A 73 23.40 -8.62 14.89
N TYR A 74 23.05 -9.23 13.75
CA TYR A 74 23.64 -10.49 13.32
C TYR A 74 25.14 -10.36 12.96
N ALA A 75 25.56 -9.24 12.37
CA ALA A 75 26.99 -9.00 12.13
C ALA A 75 27.77 -8.84 13.45
N ALA A 76 27.14 -8.21 14.45
CA ALA A 76 27.76 -7.97 15.76
C ALA A 76 27.89 -9.23 16.63
N THR A 77 27.15 -10.32 16.38
CA THR A 77 27.26 -11.55 17.20
C THR A 77 28.66 -12.15 17.21
N LEU A 78 29.52 -11.76 16.26
CA LEU A 78 30.85 -12.31 16.08
C LEU A 78 31.97 -11.40 16.61
N THR A 79 31.70 -10.11 16.86
CA THR A 79 32.79 -9.12 17.03
C THR A 79 32.47 -7.90 17.93
N ALA A 80 31.22 -7.67 18.36
CA ALA A 80 30.87 -6.44 19.10
C ALA A 80 29.62 -6.59 19.99
N THR A 81 29.36 -5.58 20.83
CA THR A 81 28.06 -5.44 21.51
C THR A 81 26.95 -5.23 20.48
N GLN A 82 25.89 -6.04 20.55
CA GLN A 82 24.77 -5.93 19.63
C GLN A 82 24.11 -4.54 19.75
N PRO A 83 23.87 -3.82 18.63
CA PRO A 83 23.16 -2.56 18.68
C PRO A 83 21.75 -2.79 19.24
N PRO A 84 21.24 -1.89 20.10
CA PRO A 84 19.90 -2.04 20.70
C PRO A 84 18.81 -2.06 19.63
N TRP A 85 17.65 -2.59 19.98
CA TRP A 85 16.48 -2.48 19.12
C TRP A 85 16.03 -1.02 19.00
N PRO A 86 15.60 -0.56 17.82
CA PRO A 86 15.11 0.79 17.64
C PRO A 86 13.89 1.06 18.54
N SER A 87 13.91 2.19 19.24
CA SER A 87 12.79 2.64 20.06
C SER A 87 11.83 3.51 19.23
N LEU A 88 10.55 3.16 19.21
CA LEU A 88 9.52 3.96 18.53
C LEU A 88 9.43 5.37 19.11
N LEU A 89 9.42 5.50 20.44
CA LEU A 89 9.35 6.79 21.13
C LEU A 89 10.53 7.69 20.77
N THR A 90 11.74 7.12 20.74
CA THR A 90 12.96 7.84 20.33
C THR A 90 12.93 8.18 18.84
N SER A 91 12.35 7.32 18.00
CA SER A 91 12.23 7.55 16.55
C SER A 91 11.27 8.70 16.21
N LEU A 92 10.31 9.01 17.09
CA LEU A 92 9.38 10.13 16.92
C LEU A 92 9.90 11.46 17.50
N THR A 93 10.92 11.40 18.36
CA THR A 93 11.47 12.58 19.06
C THR A 93 12.90 12.93 18.64
N SER A 94 13.50 12.13 17.74
CA SER A 94 14.86 12.34 17.23
C SER A 94 14.91 12.26 15.70
N LYS A 95 16.04 12.66 15.10
CA LYS A 95 16.29 12.51 13.66
C LYS A 95 16.65 11.07 13.24
N GLY A 96 16.56 10.11 14.15
CA GLY A 96 17.08 8.76 13.98
C GLY A 96 18.52 8.61 14.50
N GLY A 97 18.97 7.36 14.63
CA GLY A 97 20.27 7.05 15.19
C GLY A 97 20.54 5.55 15.29
N VAL A 98 21.57 5.17 16.04
CA VAL A 98 21.95 3.75 16.21
C VAL A 98 20.84 2.94 16.90
N SER A 99 20.04 3.60 17.75
CA SER A 99 18.94 3.01 18.53
C SER A 99 17.56 3.55 18.16
N ALA A 100 17.41 4.17 16.99
CA ALA A 100 16.15 4.77 16.56
C ALA A 100 16.04 4.80 15.03
N TRP A 101 14.86 4.53 14.50
CA TRP A 101 14.57 4.80 13.09
C TRP A 101 14.48 6.31 12.86
N ASN A 102 14.64 6.72 11.60
CA ASN A 102 14.26 8.06 11.23
C ASN A 102 12.72 8.19 11.26
N TRP A 103 12.22 9.34 11.70
CA TRP A 103 10.78 9.58 11.80
C TRP A 103 10.05 9.35 10.46
N ARG A 104 10.68 9.60 9.29
CA ARG A 104 10.09 9.34 7.96
C ARG A 104 9.86 7.85 7.72
N GLN A 105 10.79 6.99 8.16
CA GLN A 105 10.64 5.53 8.06
C GLN A 105 9.44 5.07 8.88
N VAL A 106 9.29 5.61 10.10
CA VAL A 106 8.17 5.32 10.98
C VAL A 106 6.85 5.81 10.38
N VAL A 107 6.78 7.08 9.97
CA VAL A 107 5.55 7.68 9.43
C VAL A 107 5.10 7.00 8.15
N LEU A 108 6.00 6.71 7.20
CA LEU A 108 5.62 6.02 5.96
C LEU A 108 5.22 4.56 6.20
N SER A 109 5.90 3.87 7.11
CA SER A 109 5.53 2.50 7.49
C SER A 109 4.17 2.46 8.21
N ALA A 110 3.92 3.44 9.10
CA ALA A 110 2.63 3.60 9.76
C ALA A 110 1.54 3.96 8.76
N ALA A 111 1.81 4.85 7.79
CA ALA A 111 0.87 5.24 6.76
C ALA A 111 0.34 4.04 5.95
N VAL A 112 1.25 3.15 5.51
CA VAL A 112 0.85 1.91 4.85
C VAL A 112 0.11 0.98 5.81
N THR A 113 0.60 0.81 7.03
CA THR A 113 -0.01 -0.10 8.02
C THR A 113 -1.44 0.30 8.36
N ILE A 114 -1.68 1.60 8.58
CA ILE A 114 -3.01 2.16 8.86
C ILE A 114 -3.93 1.93 7.66
N TRP A 115 -3.47 2.23 6.45
CA TRP A 115 -4.27 2.02 5.24
C TRP A 115 -4.60 0.54 5.03
N ALA A 116 -3.60 -0.35 5.13
CA ALA A 116 -3.77 -1.79 4.94
C ALA A 116 -4.67 -2.40 6.01
N ALA A 117 -4.51 -2.02 7.28
CA ALA A 117 -5.38 -2.48 8.36
C ALA A 117 -6.83 -2.03 8.16
N ARG A 118 -7.04 -0.76 7.77
CA ARG A 118 -8.36 -0.18 7.50
C ARG A 118 -9.05 -0.89 6.33
N LEU A 119 -8.38 -0.98 5.17
CA LEU A 119 -8.94 -1.61 3.98
C LEU A 119 -9.13 -3.12 4.19
N GLY A 120 -8.14 -3.81 4.77
CA GLY A 120 -8.20 -5.23 5.06
C GLY A 120 -9.32 -5.61 6.01
N THR A 121 -9.50 -4.86 7.10
CA THR A 121 -10.60 -5.10 8.05
C THR A 121 -11.95 -4.89 7.38
N PHE A 122 -12.08 -3.83 6.56
CA PHE A 122 -13.31 -3.55 5.82
C PHE A 122 -13.67 -4.67 4.83
N LEU A 123 -12.70 -5.10 4.00
CA LEU A 123 -12.91 -6.15 3.00
C LEU A 123 -13.17 -7.51 3.65
N PHE A 124 -12.43 -7.84 4.72
CA PHE A 124 -12.62 -9.09 5.46
C PHE A 124 -14.00 -9.12 6.14
N SER A 125 -14.42 -8.01 6.76
CA SER A 125 -15.77 -7.92 7.35
C SER A 125 -16.87 -8.09 6.29
N ARG A 126 -16.64 -7.59 5.07
CA ARG A 126 -17.59 -7.72 3.96
C ARG A 126 -17.70 -9.16 3.44
N ILE A 127 -16.58 -9.86 3.26
CA ILE A 127 -16.58 -11.23 2.72
C ILE A 127 -17.01 -12.28 3.75
N THR A 128 -16.95 -11.95 5.05
CA THR A 128 -17.37 -12.84 6.14
C THR A 128 -18.83 -12.70 6.55
N ALA A 129 -19.54 -11.69 6.03
CA ALA A 129 -20.98 -11.54 6.20
C ALA A 129 -21.75 -12.71 5.56
N GLU A 130 -23.01 -12.93 5.96
CA GLU A 130 -23.82 -14.10 5.57
C GLU A 130 -23.88 -14.35 4.05
N ASP A 131 -23.94 -13.29 3.24
CA ASP A 131 -23.93 -13.36 1.76
C ASP A 131 -22.61 -12.86 1.14
N GLY A 132 -21.52 -12.92 1.91
CA GLY A 132 -20.20 -12.44 1.51
C GLY A 132 -19.66 -13.22 0.32
N ARG A 133 -19.71 -12.62 -0.87
CA ARG A 133 -19.16 -13.18 -2.10
C ARG A 133 -18.50 -12.10 -2.95
N ASP A 134 -17.40 -12.45 -3.58
CA ASP A 134 -16.75 -11.57 -4.54
C ASP A 134 -16.80 -12.17 -5.95
N SER A 135 -17.66 -11.58 -6.79
CA SER A 135 -17.92 -12.06 -8.14
C SER A 135 -16.69 -12.08 -9.05
N ARG A 136 -15.60 -11.39 -8.67
CA ARG A 136 -14.32 -11.45 -9.39
C ARG A 136 -13.72 -12.86 -9.38
N PHE A 137 -14.02 -13.65 -8.35
CA PHE A 137 -13.41 -14.98 -8.14
C PHE A 137 -14.27 -16.13 -8.67
N ASP A 138 -15.52 -15.88 -9.04
CA ASP A 138 -16.50 -16.92 -9.40
C ASP A 138 -16.00 -17.90 -10.47
N SER A 139 -15.33 -17.38 -11.51
CA SER A 139 -14.83 -18.17 -12.64
C SER A 139 -13.40 -18.69 -12.45
N ILE A 140 -12.63 -18.11 -11.53
CA ILE A 140 -11.21 -18.44 -11.35
C ILE A 140 -10.96 -19.38 -10.17
N ARG A 141 -11.78 -19.34 -9.11
CA ARG A 141 -11.58 -20.16 -7.89
C ARG A 141 -11.70 -21.67 -8.13
N VAL A 142 -12.42 -22.07 -9.18
CA VAL A 142 -12.57 -23.47 -9.62
C VAL A 142 -11.37 -23.98 -10.42
N SER A 143 -10.46 -23.09 -10.84
CA SER A 143 -9.29 -23.43 -11.64
C SER A 143 -8.02 -23.15 -10.82
N PRO A 144 -7.36 -24.19 -10.26
CA PRO A 144 -6.17 -24.00 -9.43
C PRO A 144 -5.09 -23.11 -10.07
N PRO A 145 -4.74 -23.26 -11.37
CA PRO A 145 -3.74 -22.39 -11.99
C PRO A 145 -4.19 -20.93 -12.08
N LYS A 146 -5.44 -20.66 -12.45
CA LYS A 146 -5.97 -19.28 -12.56
C LYS A 146 -6.06 -18.62 -11.19
N PHE A 147 -6.48 -19.38 -10.17
CA PHE A 147 -6.57 -18.84 -8.82
C PHE A 147 -5.19 -18.55 -8.25
N PHE A 148 -4.22 -19.45 -8.46
CA PHE A 148 -2.81 -19.23 -8.09
C PHE A 148 -2.23 -17.95 -8.71
N VAL A 149 -2.52 -17.70 -10.01
CA VAL A 149 -2.12 -16.46 -10.69
C VAL A 149 -2.71 -15.22 -10.00
N ALA A 150 -3.94 -15.28 -9.48
CA ALA A 150 -4.53 -14.15 -8.76
C ALA A 150 -3.75 -13.82 -7.48
N PHE A 151 -3.29 -14.82 -6.72
CA PHE A 151 -2.46 -14.62 -5.52
C PHE A 151 -1.08 -14.04 -5.87
N PHE A 152 -0.47 -14.51 -6.95
CA PHE A 152 0.82 -13.99 -7.42
C PHE A 152 0.71 -12.57 -7.98
N ALA A 153 -0.40 -12.25 -8.67
CA ALA A 153 -0.70 -10.88 -9.09
C ALA A 153 -0.85 -9.96 -7.88
N GLN A 154 -1.40 -10.45 -6.77
CA GLN A 154 -1.48 -9.70 -5.51
C GLN A 154 -0.10 -9.46 -4.89
N ALA A 155 0.80 -10.44 -4.91
CA ALA A 155 2.20 -10.25 -4.48
C ALA A 155 2.91 -9.17 -5.32
N THR A 156 2.73 -9.21 -6.63
CA THR A 156 3.26 -8.18 -7.56
C THR A 156 2.67 -6.81 -7.22
N TRP A 157 1.36 -6.73 -7.00
CA TRP A 157 0.69 -5.49 -6.64
C TRP A 157 1.32 -4.89 -5.38
N VAL A 158 1.35 -5.66 -4.29
CA VAL A 158 1.91 -5.20 -3.01
C VAL A 158 3.35 -4.70 -3.18
N SER A 159 4.16 -5.43 -3.95
CA SER A 159 5.55 -5.09 -4.20
C SER A 159 5.72 -3.75 -4.93
N LEU A 160 4.90 -3.49 -5.96
CA LEU A 160 4.94 -2.24 -6.72
C LEU A 160 4.46 -1.05 -5.89
N CYS A 161 3.39 -1.21 -5.11
CA CYS A 161 2.88 -0.15 -4.25
C CYS A 161 3.82 0.19 -3.10
N LEU A 162 4.50 -0.81 -2.53
CA LEU A 162 5.44 -0.63 -1.42
C LEU A 162 6.79 -0.08 -1.83
N LEU A 163 7.15 -0.09 -3.13
CA LEU A 163 8.48 0.27 -3.62
C LEU A 163 9.07 1.55 -2.98
N PRO A 164 8.33 2.68 -2.85
CA PRO A 164 8.87 3.90 -2.22
C PRO A 164 9.20 3.71 -0.72
N VAL A 165 8.36 2.95 0.00
CA VAL A 165 8.56 2.67 1.44
C VAL A 165 9.72 1.71 1.64
N LEU A 166 9.82 0.66 0.81
CA LEU A 166 10.96 -0.27 0.84
C LEU A 166 12.28 0.44 0.56
N ALA A 167 12.28 1.41 -0.37
CA ALA A 167 13.45 2.24 -0.66
C ALA A 167 13.88 3.08 0.56
N VAL A 168 12.94 3.79 1.19
CA VAL A 168 13.25 4.60 2.39
C VAL A 168 13.68 3.73 3.58
N ASN A 169 13.05 2.58 3.78
CA ASN A 169 13.42 1.64 4.85
C ASN A 169 14.78 0.97 4.62
N SER A 170 15.26 0.91 3.38
CA SER A 170 16.60 0.39 3.07
C SER A 170 17.75 1.33 3.47
N ILE A 171 17.46 2.61 3.70
CA ILE A 171 18.47 3.62 4.03
C ILE A 171 18.78 3.58 5.53
N PRO A 172 20.07 3.57 5.94
CA PRO A 172 20.43 3.62 7.36
C PRO A 172 19.84 4.85 8.06
N ALA A 173 19.22 4.65 9.22
CA ALA A 173 18.61 5.74 10.00
C ALA A 173 19.64 6.82 10.40
N THR A 174 20.90 6.42 10.64
CA THR A 174 22.02 7.33 10.90
C THR A 174 22.36 8.22 9.69
N ALA A 175 22.24 7.70 8.47
CA ALA A 175 22.41 8.50 7.25
C ALA A 175 21.25 9.49 7.08
N LEU A 176 20.01 9.03 7.31
CA LEU A 176 18.83 9.91 7.26
C LEU A 176 18.87 11.04 8.30
N ALA A 177 19.56 10.85 9.42
CA ALA A 177 19.69 11.88 10.45
C ALA A 177 20.45 13.13 9.98
N ALA A 178 21.25 13.01 8.90
CA ALA A 178 21.94 14.15 8.29
C ALA A 178 21.05 14.98 7.35
N LEU A 179 19.83 14.52 7.03
CA LEU A 179 18.85 15.35 6.31
C LEU A 179 18.26 16.43 7.23
N PRO A 180 17.73 17.53 6.65
CA PRO A 180 16.88 18.46 7.40
C PRO A 180 15.75 17.72 8.13
N LEU A 181 15.34 18.25 9.29
CA LEU A 181 14.31 17.60 10.11
C LEU A 181 13.02 17.42 9.30
N VAL A 182 12.58 18.48 8.62
CA VAL A 182 11.42 18.52 7.75
C VAL A 182 11.81 19.19 6.43
N THR A 183 11.29 18.67 5.32
CA THR A 183 11.43 19.25 3.98
C THR A 183 10.05 19.57 3.39
N LEU A 184 10.00 20.32 2.29
CA LEU A 184 8.74 20.61 1.61
C LEU A 184 7.99 19.34 1.17
N THR A 185 8.72 18.32 0.69
CA THR A 185 8.12 17.04 0.26
C THR A 185 7.50 16.28 1.42
N ASP A 186 8.03 16.43 2.64
CA ASP A 186 7.44 15.83 3.83
C ASP A 186 6.07 16.45 4.12
N VAL A 187 6.00 17.79 4.11
CA VAL A 187 4.76 18.52 4.38
C VAL A 187 3.71 18.20 3.32
N LEU A 188 4.08 18.31 2.04
CA LEU A 188 3.17 18.02 0.94
C LEU A 188 2.71 16.55 0.95
N GLY A 189 3.65 15.62 1.14
CA GLY A 189 3.35 14.20 1.12
C GLY A 189 2.46 13.77 2.28
N ILE A 190 2.69 14.29 3.48
CA ILE A 190 1.84 14.03 4.66
C ILE A 190 0.45 14.64 4.47
N LEU A 191 0.35 15.89 3.98
CA LEU A 191 -0.94 16.52 3.71
C LEU A 191 -1.76 15.74 2.67
N LEU A 192 -1.11 15.28 1.59
CA LEU A 192 -1.73 14.42 0.59
C LEU A 192 -2.19 13.08 1.19
N TYR A 193 -1.38 12.45 2.04
CA TYR A 193 -1.75 11.23 2.72
C TYR A 193 -2.97 11.42 3.62
N VAL A 194 -2.94 12.41 4.52
CA VAL A 194 -4.05 12.70 5.44
C VAL A 194 -5.32 13.09 4.69
N GLY A 195 -5.20 13.93 3.66
CA GLY A 195 -6.32 14.30 2.80
C GLY A 195 -6.91 13.08 2.08
N GLY A 196 -6.06 12.27 1.44
CA GLY A 196 -6.46 11.09 0.70
C GLY A 196 -7.15 10.03 1.57
N ILE A 197 -6.56 9.67 2.72
CA ILE A 197 -7.17 8.68 3.62
C ILE A 197 -8.48 9.19 4.23
N THR A 198 -8.59 10.49 4.51
CA THR A 198 -9.84 11.10 4.99
C THR A 198 -10.92 11.03 3.91
N PHE A 199 -10.58 11.33 2.66
CA PHE A 199 -11.49 11.27 1.52
C PHE A 199 -11.99 9.84 1.29
N GLU A 200 -11.07 8.87 1.28
CA GLU A 200 -11.38 7.44 1.12
C GLU A 200 -12.27 6.94 2.26
N ALA A 201 -11.87 7.20 3.51
CA ALA A 201 -12.62 6.75 4.68
C ALA A 201 -14.02 7.36 4.75
N THR A 202 -14.16 8.64 4.39
CA THR A 202 -15.46 9.32 4.39
C THR A 202 -16.36 8.80 3.28
N ALA A 203 -15.83 8.62 2.07
CA ALA A 203 -16.58 8.09 0.94
C ALA A 203 -17.13 6.68 1.21
N ASP A 204 -16.29 5.80 1.76
CA ASP A 204 -16.70 4.44 2.10
C ASP A 204 -17.71 4.43 3.26
N ARG A 205 -17.54 5.26 4.28
CA ARG A 205 -18.53 5.40 5.37
C ARG A 205 -19.89 5.86 4.84
N GLN A 206 -19.90 6.88 3.97
CA GLN A 206 -21.13 7.35 3.31
C GLN A 206 -21.81 6.23 2.51
N LYS A 207 -21.02 5.44 1.78
CA LYS A 207 -21.53 4.29 1.02
C LYS A 207 -22.09 3.19 1.91
N SER A 208 -21.38 2.81 2.97
CA SER A 208 -21.83 1.79 3.93
C SER A 208 -23.11 2.23 4.66
N GLN A 209 -23.19 3.50 5.07
CA GLN A 209 -24.37 4.06 5.69
C GLN A 209 -25.57 4.05 4.73
N TRP A 210 -25.38 4.50 3.48
CA TRP A 210 -26.42 4.47 2.46
C TRP A 210 -26.93 3.04 2.20
N MET A 211 -26.04 2.06 2.10
CA MET A 211 -26.45 0.65 1.94
C MET A 211 -27.26 0.14 3.14
N LYS A 212 -26.88 0.53 4.36
CA LYS A 212 -27.61 0.19 5.60
C LYS A 212 -29.00 0.82 5.61
N GLU A 213 -29.10 2.11 5.31
CA GLU A 213 -30.38 2.83 5.24
C GLU A 213 -31.31 2.25 4.17
N LYS A 214 -30.77 1.82 3.02
CA LYS A 214 -31.52 1.10 2.00
C LYS A 214 -32.08 -0.23 2.51
N LYS A 215 -31.30 -1.02 3.25
CA LYS A 215 -31.75 -2.29 3.86
C LYS A 215 -32.84 -2.04 4.91
N GLU A 216 -32.73 -0.96 5.66
CA GLU A 216 -33.72 -0.50 6.66
C GLU A 216 -34.94 0.20 6.02
N LYS A 217 -35.02 0.28 4.69
CA LYS A 217 -36.09 0.95 3.93
C LYS A 217 -36.28 2.43 4.29
N LYS A 218 -35.22 3.10 4.75
CA LYS A 218 -35.24 4.54 5.09
C LYS A 218 -35.23 5.46 3.85
N HIS A 219 -34.85 4.93 2.70
CA HIS A 219 -34.95 5.60 1.41
C HIS A 219 -35.18 4.60 0.27
N SER A 220 -35.63 5.10 -0.88
CA SER A 220 -35.87 4.32 -2.11
C SER A 220 -34.84 4.58 -3.21
N GLU A 221 -33.78 5.35 -2.94
CA GLU A 221 -32.75 5.68 -3.93
C GLU A 221 -32.09 4.45 -4.55
N ASP A 222 -31.87 4.47 -5.87
CA ASP A 222 -31.30 3.37 -6.62
C ASP A 222 -29.77 3.37 -6.69
N PHE A 223 -29.18 4.57 -6.63
CA PHE A 223 -27.74 4.80 -6.64
C PHE A 223 -27.41 6.01 -5.76
N LEU A 224 -26.21 6.01 -5.19
CA LEU A 224 -25.76 7.02 -4.23
C LEU A 224 -25.29 8.28 -4.95
N THR A 225 -25.98 9.40 -4.71
CA THR A 225 -25.72 10.70 -5.35
C THR A 225 -25.45 11.83 -4.34
N ARG A 226 -25.31 11.50 -3.06
CA ARG A 226 -25.18 12.46 -1.95
C ARG A 226 -23.77 12.47 -1.37
N GLY A 227 -23.41 13.53 -0.64
CA GLY A 227 -22.11 13.64 0.02
C GLY A 227 -20.96 13.73 -0.98
N LEU A 228 -19.85 13.02 -0.75
CA LEU A 228 -18.71 13.03 -1.66
C LEU A 228 -19.05 12.41 -3.04
N TRP A 229 -20.05 11.53 -3.08
CA TRP A 229 -20.54 10.89 -4.29
C TRP A 229 -21.32 11.84 -5.22
N SER A 230 -21.67 13.04 -4.76
CA SER A 230 -22.20 14.13 -5.60
C SER A 230 -21.09 14.98 -6.23
N LYS A 231 -19.88 14.91 -5.67
CA LYS A 231 -18.71 15.70 -6.10
C LYS A 231 -17.82 14.90 -7.05
N SER A 232 -17.73 13.58 -6.86
CA SER A 232 -17.03 12.64 -7.75
C SER A 232 -17.82 11.33 -7.80
N ARG A 233 -17.81 10.62 -8.94
CA ARG A 233 -18.44 9.29 -9.03
C ARG A 233 -17.65 8.22 -8.31
N HIS A 234 -16.34 8.41 -8.12
CA HIS A 234 -15.44 7.48 -7.43
C HIS A 234 -14.55 8.20 -6.42
N PRO A 235 -15.14 8.85 -5.39
CA PRO A 235 -14.40 9.66 -4.43
C PRO A 235 -13.45 8.81 -3.58
N ASN A 236 -13.80 7.56 -3.28
CA ASN A 236 -12.94 6.63 -2.56
C ASN A 236 -11.65 6.31 -3.35
N TYR A 237 -11.75 6.08 -4.66
CA TYR A 237 -10.58 5.84 -5.52
C TYR A 237 -9.71 7.08 -5.68
N PHE A 238 -10.31 8.27 -5.71
CA PHE A 238 -9.55 9.52 -5.65
C PHE A 238 -8.75 9.62 -4.35
N GLY A 239 -9.37 9.30 -3.20
CA GLY A 239 -8.70 9.26 -1.91
C GLY A 239 -7.52 8.28 -1.88
N GLU A 240 -7.72 7.07 -2.38
CA GLU A 240 -6.68 6.04 -2.46
C GLU A 240 -5.50 6.46 -3.36
N SER A 241 -5.78 6.98 -4.57
CA SER A 241 -4.71 7.50 -5.44
C SER A 241 -3.95 8.67 -4.79
N THR A 242 -4.66 9.55 -4.10
CA THR A 242 -4.07 10.72 -3.42
C THR A 242 -3.17 10.31 -2.27
N LEU A 243 -3.56 9.32 -1.44
CA LEU A 243 -2.73 8.90 -0.32
C LEU A 243 -1.46 8.17 -0.76
N TRP A 244 -1.52 7.36 -1.82
CA TRP A 244 -0.34 6.72 -2.39
C TRP A 244 0.61 7.74 -3.04
N THR A 245 0.04 8.80 -3.62
CA THR A 245 0.81 9.95 -4.11
C THR A 245 1.51 10.67 -2.95
N GLY A 246 0.85 10.80 -1.79
CA GLY A 246 1.45 11.38 -0.58
C GLY A 246 2.65 10.59 -0.04
N ILE A 247 2.51 9.26 0.03
CA ILE A 247 3.61 8.34 0.39
C ILE A 247 4.78 8.49 -0.59
N ALA A 248 4.50 8.45 -1.90
CA ALA A 248 5.51 8.62 -2.93
C ALA A 248 6.20 9.99 -2.87
N THR A 249 5.46 11.06 -2.59
CA THR A 249 6.01 12.43 -2.51
C THR A 249 7.02 12.56 -1.37
N THR A 250 6.68 12.06 -0.18
CA THR A 250 7.58 12.05 0.98
C THR A 250 8.83 11.21 0.68
N ALA A 251 8.64 10.00 0.14
CA ALA A 251 9.74 9.11 -0.22
C ALA A 251 10.65 9.71 -1.29
N ALA A 252 10.10 10.34 -2.32
CA ALA A 252 10.86 10.98 -3.40
C ALA A 252 11.82 12.05 -2.88
N GLY A 253 11.41 12.86 -1.90
CA GLY A 253 12.30 13.85 -1.27
C GLY A 253 13.54 13.24 -0.64
N VAL A 254 13.37 12.09 0.04
CA VAL A 254 14.51 11.32 0.60
C VAL A 254 15.33 10.71 -0.53
N MET A 255 14.68 10.03 -1.47
CA MET A 255 15.33 9.26 -2.54
C MET A 255 16.14 10.14 -3.51
N LEU A 256 15.70 11.39 -3.75
CA LEU A 256 16.37 12.35 -4.64
C LEU A 256 17.53 13.10 -3.97
N SER A 257 17.59 13.08 -2.63
CA SER A 257 18.69 13.69 -1.88
C SER A 257 20.02 12.97 -2.14
N ASN A 258 21.14 13.67 -1.96
CA ASN A 258 22.47 13.05 -2.10
C ASN A 258 22.65 11.87 -1.13
N ILE A 259 22.10 11.98 0.08
CA ILE A 259 22.13 10.92 1.09
C ILE A 259 21.33 9.70 0.62
N GLY A 260 20.12 9.92 0.09
CA GLY A 260 19.28 8.84 -0.44
C GLY A 260 19.95 8.14 -1.61
N GLN A 261 20.46 8.91 -2.58
CA GLN A 261 21.19 8.38 -3.73
C GLN A 261 22.38 7.52 -3.32
N ALA A 262 23.28 8.05 -2.48
CA ALA A 262 24.45 7.33 -2.01
C ALA A 262 24.07 6.07 -1.22
N SER A 263 23.09 6.17 -0.32
CA SER A 263 22.67 5.06 0.54
C SER A 263 21.98 3.93 -0.23
N MET A 264 21.25 4.26 -1.30
CA MET A 264 20.66 3.27 -2.21
C MET A 264 21.68 2.70 -3.21
N GLY A 265 22.94 3.17 -3.17
CA GLY A 265 23.98 2.77 -4.11
C GLY A 265 23.74 3.28 -5.54
N LEU A 266 23.05 4.41 -5.68
CA LEU A 266 22.87 5.12 -6.94
C LEU A 266 23.98 6.16 -7.13
N SER A 267 24.32 6.47 -8.38
CA SER A 267 25.44 7.36 -8.73
C SER A 267 25.25 8.82 -8.32
N GLY A 268 24.03 9.24 -7.93
CA GLY A 268 23.70 10.64 -7.67
C GLY A 268 23.68 11.53 -8.92
N SER A 269 23.92 10.96 -10.10
CA SER A 269 23.82 11.66 -11.38
C SER A 269 22.38 12.01 -11.71
N ALA A 270 22.17 12.84 -12.74
CA ALA A 270 20.84 13.13 -13.27
C ALA A 270 20.07 11.83 -13.59
N GLY A 271 20.73 10.84 -14.19
CA GLY A 271 20.14 9.52 -14.46
C GLY A 271 19.74 8.76 -13.19
N GLY A 272 20.59 8.77 -12.14
CA GLY A 272 20.26 8.16 -10.85
C GLY A 272 19.05 8.80 -10.16
N ARG A 273 18.95 10.14 -10.23
CA ARG A 273 17.80 10.88 -9.71
C ARG A 273 16.52 10.64 -10.51
N ILE A 274 16.60 10.59 -11.85
CA ILE A 274 15.46 10.22 -12.70
C ILE A 274 14.98 8.80 -12.37
N GLY A 275 15.90 7.85 -12.21
CA GLY A 275 15.57 6.49 -11.80
C GLY A 275 14.88 6.44 -10.43
N ALA A 276 15.37 7.21 -9.45
CA ALA A 276 14.73 7.31 -8.14
C ALA A 276 13.33 7.94 -8.18
N LEU A 277 13.14 8.99 -8.97
CA LEU A 277 11.82 9.59 -9.18
C LEU A 277 10.85 8.59 -9.83
N ALA A 278 11.31 7.86 -10.86
CA ALA A 278 10.52 6.83 -11.51
C ALA A 278 10.10 5.74 -10.52
N MET A 279 11.04 5.25 -9.69
CA MET A 279 10.74 4.28 -8.62
C MET A 279 9.71 4.79 -7.62
N ALA A 280 9.81 6.05 -7.19
CA ALA A 280 8.82 6.65 -6.30
C ALA A 280 7.43 6.73 -6.96
N ALA A 281 7.39 7.07 -8.25
CA ALA A 281 6.16 7.22 -9.02
C ALA A 281 5.47 5.89 -9.36
N VAL A 282 6.17 4.74 -9.32
CA VAL A 282 5.59 3.41 -9.59
C VAL A 282 4.33 3.18 -8.76
N SER A 283 4.37 3.50 -7.47
CA SER A 283 3.26 3.23 -6.54
C SER A 283 1.97 3.98 -6.94
N PRO A 284 1.92 5.32 -6.97
CA PRO A 284 0.70 6.05 -7.35
C PRO A 284 0.30 5.82 -8.81
N ALA A 285 1.24 5.65 -9.73
CA ALA A 285 0.93 5.36 -11.13
C ALA A 285 0.24 4.00 -11.29
N PHE A 286 0.77 2.97 -10.62
CA PHE A 286 0.22 1.62 -10.66
C PHE A 286 -1.16 1.55 -10.00
N VAL A 287 -1.33 2.14 -8.82
CA VAL A 287 -2.63 2.20 -8.15
C VAL A 287 -3.65 2.92 -9.02
N SER A 288 -3.30 4.08 -9.57
CA SER A 288 -4.21 4.85 -10.43
C SER A 288 -4.55 4.09 -11.71
N PHE A 289 -3.59 3.40 -12.31
CA PHE A 289 -3.84 2.54 -13.48
C PHE A 289 -4.82 1.41 -13.14
N LEU A 290 -4.62 0.69 -12.04
CA LEU A 290 -5.52 -0.39 -11.64
C LEU A 290 -6.93 0.11 -11.36
N LEU A 291 -7.05 1.20 -10.60
CA LEU A 291 -8.34 1.78 -10.25
C LEU A 291 -9.05 2.35 -11.48
N LEU A 292 -8.37 3.02 -12.39
CA LEU A 292 -9.02 3.72 -13.50
C LEU A 292 -9.19 2.86 -14.76
N LYS A 293 -8.38 1.81 -14.94
CA LYS A 293 -8.28 1.08 -16.21
C LYS A 293 -8.47 -0.43 -16.12
N VAL A 294 -8.28 -1.05 -14.97
CA VAL A 294 -8.35 -2.52 -14.85
C VAL A 294 -9.55 -2.97 -14.04
N SER A 295 -9.62 -2.62 -12.76
CA SER A 295 -10.62 -3.13 -11.84
C SER A 295 -11.62 -2.06 -11.39
N GLY A 296 -11.16 -1.02 -10.70
CA GLY A 296 -12.00 -0.07 -9.96
C GLY A 296 -13.19 0.52 -10.74
N VAL A 297 -12.92 1.56 -11.51
CA VAL A 297 -13.89 2.32 -12.30
C VAL A 297 -14.51 1.46 -13.40
N PRO A 298 -13.75 0.72 -14.25
CA PRO A 298 -14.34 0.02 -15.39
C PRO A 298 -15.35 -1.05 -14.97
N MET A 299 -15.04 -1.87 -13.96
CA MET A 299 -15.97 -2.91 -13.49
C MET A 299 -17.19 -2.29 -12.81
N SER A 300 -17.00 -1.21 -12.04
CA SER A 300 -18.09 -0.53 -11.35
C SER A 300 -19.04 0.15 -12.32
N GLU A 301 -18.53 0.97 -13.25
CA GLU A 301 -19.37 1.68 -14.21
C GLU A 301 -20.05 0.74 -15.19
N THR A 302 -19.37 -0.30 -15.68
CA THR A 302 -20.01 -1.31 -16.56
C THR A 302 -21.22 -1.95 -15.89
N LYS A 303 -21.11 -2.27 -14.59
CA LYS A 303 -22.22 -2.85 -13.81
C LYS A 303 -23.38 -1.87 -13.65
N TYR A 304 -23.10 -0.60 -13.36
CA TYR A 304 -24.14 0.41 -13.19
C TYR A 304 -24.79 0.81 -14.51
N ASP A 305 -24.00 0.97 -15.58
CA ASP A 305 -24.49 1.30 -16.92
C ASP A 305 -25.40 0.19 -17.47
N LYS A 306 -25.05 -1.09 -17.25
CA LYS A 306 -25.94 -2.21 -17.60
C LYS A 306 -27.28 -2.17 -16.87
N ARG A 307 -27.30 -1.65 -15.64
CA ARG A 307 -28.49 -1.65 -14.77
C ARG A 307 -29.36 -0.41 -14.93
N TYR A 308 -28.75 0.76 -15.12
CA TYR A 308 -29.40 2.06 -15.07
C TYR A 308 -29.15 2.92 -16.32
N GLY A 309 -28.43 2.40 -17.32
CA GLY A 309 -28.01 3.14 -18.51
C GLY A 309 -29.14 3.80 -19.28
N ASP A 310 -30.33 3.18 -19.30
CA ASP A 310 -31.51 3.72 -20.01
C ASP A 310 -32.28 4.77 -19.20
N ARG A 311 -31.92 4.99 -17.93
CA ARG A 311 -32.60 5.96 -17.07
C ARG A 311 -32.05 7.37 -17.24
N LYS A 312 -32.96 8.32 -17.50
CA LYS A 312 -32.62 9.74 -17.70
C LYS A 312 -31.96 10.38 -16.48
N ASP A 313 -32.40 10.04 -15.27
CA ASP A 313 -31.83 10.59 -14.03
C ASP A 313 -30.40 10.10 -13.78
N TYR A 314 -30.12 8.82 -14.04
CA TYR A 314 -28.77 8.26 -13.99
C TYR A 314 -27.84 8.90 -15.03
N GLN A 315 -28.29 9.02 -16.29
CA GLN A 315 -27.52 9.68 -17.34
C GLN A 315 -27.19 11.14 -16.97
N LYS A 316 -28.17 11.89 -16.46
CA LYS A 316 -27.96 13.27 -16.01
C LYS A 316 -26.92 13.34 -14.88
N TRP A 317 -27.08 12.53 -13.84
CA TRP A 317 -26.11 12.46 -12.74
C TRP A 317 -24.70 12.12 -13.23
N LYS A 318 -24.59 11.16 -14.16
CA LYS A 318 -23.31 10.74 -14.75
C LYS A 318 -22.65 11.87 -15.55
N GLN A 319 -23.42 12.68 -16.28
CA GLN A 319 -22.90 13.84 -17.01
C GLN A 319 -22.46 14.98 -16.07
N GLU A 320 -23.25 15.26 -15.04
CA GLU A 320 -22.99 16.38 -14.13
C GLU A 320 -21.92 16.08 -13.08
N THR A 321 -21.69 14.81 -12.76
CA THR A 321 -20.75 14.38 -11.73
C THR A 321 -19.45 13.88 -12.37
N PRO A 322 -18.30 14.54 -12.13
CA PRO A 322 -17.04 14.11 -12.71
C PRO A 322 -16.67 12.71 -12.21
N MET A 323 -15.99 11.94 -13.06
CA MET A 323 -15.66 10.56 -12.78
C MET A 323 -14.73 10.41 -11.57
N PHE A 324 -13.66 11.22 -11.52
CA PHE A 324 -12.55 10.99 -10.60
C PHE A 324 -12.23 12.22 -9.74
N PHE A 325 -11.82 13.33 -10.37
CA PHE A 325 -11.51 14.56 -9.66
C PHE A 325 -12.78 15.20 -9.09
N PRO A 326 -12.88 15.40 -7.76
CA PRO A 326 -14.05 16.04 -7.16
C PRO A 326 -14.22 17.48 -7.64
N LYS A 327 -15.44 17.87 -8.00
CA LYS A 327 -15.79 19.28 -8.23
C LYS A 327 -16.06 19.96 -6.88
N PHE A 328 -15.54 21.16 -6.68
CA PHE A 328 -15.83 21.99 -5.50
C PHE A 328 -16.83 23.08 -5.86
#